data_AF-A0A416EDQ8-F1
#
_entry.id   AF-A0A416EDQ8-F1
#
_cell.length_a   1.000
_cell.length_b   1.000
_cell.length_c   1.000
_cell.angle_alpha   90.00
_cell.angle_beta   90.00
_cell.angle_gamma   90.00
#
_symmetry.space_group_name_H-M   'P 1'
#
loop_
_entity.id
_entity.type
_entity.pdbx_description
1 polymer ?
#
loop_
_entity_poly.entity_id
_entity_poly.type
_entity_poly.pdbx_seq_one_letter_code
_entity_poly.pdbx_strand_id
1 'polypeptide(L)'
;MKTIPEIMNVINGLDENGEAKAIIGIQYVLLNKAGEPVKIMDKEDVYKPEINIIPRDGIMQVDIRFDSEQDISLAKIWKILEQYTKSSGDFYAKDDADEPIPSLILSIIPLTEETDSYVVAGDPLMHALTATVPKGGVNCIRLIFNADFVHFFFSEDAIDMNDIATEVSDELYRREYASRQMDARREQRIAEIQKKRY
;
A
#
# COMPACT_ATOMS: atom_id res chain seq x y z
N MET A 1 8.01 20.49 16.29
CA MET A 1 8.47 19.18 15.80
C MET A 1 7.43 18.15 16.21
N LYS A 2 6.83 17.44 15.24
CA LYS A 2 5.86 16.38 15.53
C LYS A 2 6.59 15.18 16.16
N THR A 3 5.95 14.56 17.13
CA THR A 3 6.36 13.31 17.77
C THR A 3 5.88 12.12 16.95
N ILE A 4 6.48 10.94 17.15
CA ILE A 4 6.05 9.70 16.48
C ILE A 4 4.54 9.44 16.69
N PRO A 5 3.97 9.55 17.91
CA PRO A 5 2.53 9.41 18.10
C PRO A 5 1.68 10.41 17.30
N GLU A 6 2.16 11.64 17.11
CA GLU A 6 1.45 12.65 16.31
C GLU A 6 1.45 12.29 14.82
N ILE A 7 2.58 11.82 14.29
CA ILE A 7 2.67 11.34 12.90
C ILE A 7 1.75 10.13 12.70
N MET A 8 1.75 9.18 13.64
CA MET A 8 0.85 8.04 13.57
C MET A 8 -0.63 8.44 13.65
N ASN A 9 -0.99 9.43 14.46
CA ASN A 9 -2.37 9.90 14.59
C ASN A 9 -2.90 10.52 13.28
N VAL A 10 -2.06 11.23 12.54
CA VAL A 10 -2.47 11.80 11.24
C VAL A 10 -2.57 10.74 10.14
N ILE A 11 -1.86 9.61 10.26
CA ILE A 11 -1.93 8.49 9.30
C ILE A 11 -3.07 7.52 9.62
N ASN A 12 -3.24 7.14 10.89
CA ASN A 12 -4.04 5.98 11.27
C ASN A 12 -5.54 6.19 11.14
N GLY A 13 -6.22 5.24 10.50
CA GLY A 13 -7.68 5.19 10.41
C GLY A 13 -8.26 6.25 9.48
N LEU A 14 -9.47 6.68 9.82
CA LEU A 14 -10.24 7.66 9.07
C LEU A 14 -10.23 9.03 9.77
N ASP A 15 -10.52 10.09 9.03
CA ASP A 15 -10.78 11.42 9.57
C ASP A 15 -12.24 11.56 10.08
N GLU A 16 -12.60 12.78 10.46
CA GLU A 16 -13.95 13.11 10.94
C GLU A 16 -15.05 12.96 9.87
N ASN A 17 -14.69 12.96 8.59
CA ASN A 17 -15.59 12.77 7.45
C ASN A 17 -15.68 11.30 7.01
N GLY A 18 -14.91 10.40 7.66
CA GLY A 18 -14.82 9.00 7.27
C GLY A 18 -13.88 8.74 6.09
N GLU A 19 -13.02 9.70 5.74
CA GLU A 19 -12.03 9.54 4.68
C GLU A 19 -10.69 9.06 5.24
N ALA A 20 -10.01 8.19 4.50
CA ALA A 20 -8.67 7.77 4.86
C ALA A 20 -7.65 8.92 4.66
N LYS A 21 -6.61 8.91 5.48
CA LYS A 21 -5.75 10.08 5.70
C LYS A 21 -4.34 9.97 5.12
N ALA A 22 -4.09 9.01 4.26
CA ALA A 22 -2.73 8.75 3.78
C ALA A 22 -2.68 8.30 2.32
N ILE A 23 -1.47 8.35 1.76
CA ILE A 23 -1.05 7.64 0.56
C ILE A 23 -0.06 6.57 1.01
N ILE A 24 -0.14 5.38 0.42
CA ILE A 24 0.93 4.38 0.54
C ILE A 24 1.61 4.19 -0.80
N GLY A 25 2.91 3.96 -0.78
CA GLY A 25 3.66 3.45 -1.92
C GLY A 25 4.41 2.19 -1.49
N ILE A 26 4.24 1.10 -2.23
CA ILE A 26 5.08 -0.08 -2.08
C ILE A 26 5.99 -0.22 -3.29
N GLN A 27 7.26 -0.52 -3.05
CA GLN A 27 8.24 -0.75 -4.09
C GLN A 27 9.00 -2.03 -3.79
N TYR A 28 9.00 -2.95 -4.76
CA TYR A 28 9.93 -4.07 -4.78
C TYR A 28 11.12 -3.67 -5.65
N VAL A 29 12.31 -3.63 -5.05
CA VAL A 29 13.55 -3.20 -5.68
C VAL A 29 14.64 -4.24 -5.51
N LEU A 30 15.66 -4.17 -6.37
CA LEU A 30 16.92 -4.86 -6.20
C LEU A 30 17.97 -3.83 -5.76
N LEU A 31 18.65 -4.10 -4.65
CA LEU A 31 19.72 -3.28 -4.10
C LEU A 31 21.10 -3.87 -4.41
N ASN A 32 22.11 -3.03 -4.58
CA ASN A 32 23.50 -3.47 -4.52
C ASN A 32 23.97 -3.62 -3.06
N LYS A 33 25.21 -4.08 -2.85
CA LYS A 33 25.81 -4.22 -1.51
C LYS A 33 25.99 -2.89 -0.76
N ALA A 34 25.96 -1.76 -1.46
CA ALA A 34 26.00 -0.43 -0.86
C ALA A 34 24.61 0.06 -0.42
N GLY A 35 23.55 -0.71 -0.67
CA GLY A 35 22.17 -0.35 -0.36
C GLY A 35 21.52 0.55 -1.40
N GLU A 36 22.13 0.74 -2.56
CA GLU A 36 21.58 1.59 -3.63
C GLU A 36 20.67 0.78 -4.55
N PRO A 37 19.51 1.32 -4.96
CA PRO A 37 18.61 0.64 -5.88
C PRO A 37 19.23 0.57 -7.27
N VAL A 38 19.47 -0.66 -7.74
CA VAL A 38 19.94 -0.92 -9.10
C VAL A 38 18.80 -1.15 -10.08
N LYS A 39 17.64 -1.58 -9.57
CA LYS A 39 16.44 -1.82 -10.38
C LYS A 39 15.17 -1.79 -9.54
N ILE A 40 14.13 -1.14 -10.05
CA ILE A 40 12.76 -1.28 -9.54
C ILE A 40 12.11 -2.45 -10.29
N MET A 41 11.66 -3.45 -9.55
CA MET A 41 11.03 -4.64 -10.10
C MET A 41 9.54 -4.43 -10.31
N ASP A 42 8.87 -3.84 -9.31
CA ASP A 42 7.47 -3.48 -9.36
C ASP A 42 7.16 -2.40 -8.32
N LYS A 43 6.10 -1.64 -8.53
CA LYS A 43 5.62 -0.63 -7.59
C LYS A 43 4.13 -0.41 -7.72
N GLU A 44 3.48 -0.02 -6.62
CA GLU A 44 2.11 0.46 -6.64
C GLU A 44 1.91 1.53 -5.57
N ASP A 45 1.25 2.61 -5.94
CA ASP A 45 0.83 3.68 -5.05
C ASP A 45 -0.69 3.62 -4.86
N VAL A 46 -1.17 3.83 -3.64
CA VAL A 46 -2.60 3.83 -3.31
C VAL A 46 -2.94 5.08 -2.55
N TYR A 47 -3.88 5.85 -3.10
CA TYR A 47 -4.41 7.05 -2.49
C TYR A 47 -5.59 6.72 -1.59
N LYS A 48 -5.56 7.26 -0.36
CA LYS A 48 -6.59 7.07 0.67
C LYS A 48 -6.92 5.60 1.01
N PRO A 49 -5.94 4.69 1.24
CA PRO A 49 -6.24 3.44 1.93
C PRO A 49 -6.40 3.68 3.44
N GLU A 50 -7.31 2.93 4.09
CA GLU A 50 -7.40 2.92 5.56
C GLU A 50 -6.22 2.11 6.13
N ILE A 51 -5.32 2.78 6.85
CA ILE A 51 -4.10 2.17 7.40
C ILE A 51 -4.12 2.24 8.92
N ASN A 52 -3.56 1.24 9.61
CA ASN A 52 -3.25 1.32 11.02
C ASN A 52 -1.81 0.87 11.28
N ILE A 53 -0.98 1.79 11.73
CA ILE A 53 0.36 1.56 12.26
C ILE A 53 0.23 1.30 13.76
N ILE A 54 0.66 0.12 14.22
CA ILE A 54 0.49 -0.35 15.59
C ILE A 54 1.85 -0.81 16.12
N PRO A 55 2.48 -0.03 17.01
CA PRO A 55 3.74 -0.43 17.65
C PRO A 55 3.47 -1.57 18.63
N ARG A 56 4.38 -2.53 18.62
CA ARG A 56 4.43 -3.65 19.57
C ARG A 56 5.87 -3.77 20.07
N ASP A 57 6.10 -4.64 21.04
CA ASP A 57 7.43 -4.85 21.60
C ASP A 57 8.39 -5.39 20.53
N GLY A 58 9.37 -4.57 20.13
CA GLY A 58 10.38 -4.87 19.10
C GLY A 58 9.90 -4.92 17.65
N ILE A 59 8.61 -4.73 17.36
CA ILE A 59 8.06 -4.80 16.00
C ILE A 59 7.08 -3.66 15.72
N MET A 60 6.93 -3.34 14.44
CA MET A 60 5.91 -2.42 13.95
C MET A 60 4.94 -3.17 13.04
N GLN A 61 3.66 -3.16 13.40
CA GLN A 61 2.60 -3.71 12.55
C GLN A 61 2.00 -2.59 11.70
N VAL A 62 1.83 -2.84 10.40
CA VAL A 62 1.08 -1.97 9.49
C VAL A 62 -0.04 -2.80 8.89
N ASP A 63 -1.27 -2.45 9.24
CA ASP A 63 -2.48 -3.05 8.69
C ASP A 63 -3.05 -2.12 7.61
N ILE A 64 -3.21 -2.63 6.39
CA ILE A 64 -3.84 -1.91 5.29
C ILE A 64 -5.17 -2.60 5.01
N ARG A 65 -6.27 -1.91 5.28
CA ARG A 65 -7.62 -2.43 5.10
C ARG A 65 -8.06 -2.24 3.65
N PHE A 66 -8.75 -3.23 3.11
CA PHE A 66 -9.24 -3.22 1.73
C PHE A 66 -10.56 -3.97 1.59
N ASP A 67 -11.37 -3.58 0.62
CA ASP A 67 -12.48 -4.38 0.11
C ASP A 67 -11.97 -5.23 -1.07
N SER A 68 -11.89 -6.54 -0.85
CA SER A 68 -11.32 -7.50 -1.80
C SER A 68 -11.99 -7.49 -3.19
N GLU A 69 -13.24 -7.04 -3.29
CA GLU A 69 -13.97 -7.01 -4.56
C GLU A 69 -13.75 -5.71 -5.35
N GLN A 70 -13.28 -4.65 -4.70
CA GLN A 70 -13.23 -3.30 -5.28
C GLN A 70 -11.81 -2.73 -5.37
N ASP A 71 -10.88 -3.19 -4.52
CA ASP A 71 -9.54 -2.61 -4.41
C ASP A 71 -8.49 -3.31 -5.29
N ILE A 72 -8.53 -3.02 -6.60
CA ILE A 72 -7.56 -3.54 -7.58
C ILE A 72 -6.11 -3.17 -7.22
N SER A 73 -5.87 -1.95 -6.73
CA SER A 73 -4.52 -1.54 -6.32
C SER A 73 -4.02 -2.32 -5.12
N LEU A 74 -4.89 -2.67 -4.16
CA LEU A 74 -4.50 -3.50 -3.01
C LEU A 74 -4.26 -4.95 -3.44
N ALA A 75 -4.98 -5.45 -4.45
CA ALA A 75 -4.65 -6.72 -5.10
C ALA A 75 -3.28 -6.71 -5.81
N LYS A 76 -2.88 -5.58 -6.41
CA LYS A 76 -1.52 -5.44 -6.96
C LYS A 76 -0.46 -5.40 -5.87
N ILE A 77 -0.69 -4.65 -4.78
CA ILE A 77 0.19 -4.67 -3.61
C ILE A 77 0.43 -6.11 -3.14
N TRP A 78 -0.63 -6.91 -3.02
CA TRP A 78 -0.50 -8.32 -2.65
C TRP A 78 0.38 -9.11 -3.62
N LYS A 79 0.22 -8.92 -4.93
CA LYS A 79 1.08 -9.56 -5.94
C LYS A 79 2.54 -9.14 -5.84
N ILE A 80 2.82 -7.88 -5.51
CA ILE A 80 4.19 -7.38 -5.28
C ILE A 80 4.80 -8.11 -4.08
N LEU A 81 4.04 -8.28 -2.99
CA LEU A 81 4.47 -9.04 -1.81
C LEU A 81 4.74 -10.51 -2.12
N GLU A 82 3.88 -11.16 -2.91
CA GLU A 82 4.09 -12.55 -3.36
C GLU A 82 5.37 -12.69 -4.19
N GLN A 83 5.61 -11.76 -5.13
CA GLN A 83 6.82 -11.74 -5.94
C GLN A 83 8.08 -11.54 -5.09
N TYR A 84 8.05 -10.57 -4.17
CA TYR A 84 9.13 -10.30 -3.23
C TYR A 84 9.45 -11.52 -2.36
N THR A 85 8.43 -12.22 -1.83
CA THR A 85 8.61 -13.44 -1.02
C THR A 85 9.34 -14.52 -1.79
N LYS A 86 8.93 -14.73 -3.05
CA LYS A 86 9.56 -15.72 -3.90
C LYS A 86 11.02 -15.36 -4.18
N SER A 87 11.27 -14.11 -4.60
CA SER A 87 12.63 -13.66 -4.92
C SER A 87 13.55 -13.63 -3.72
N SER A 88 13.08 -13.20 -2.55
CA SER A 88 13.86 -13.24 -1.30
C SER A 88 14.15 -14.67 -0.87
N GLY A 89 13.17 -15.58 -0.94
CA GLY A 89 13.37 -16.99 -0.67
C GLY A 89 14.43 -17.63 -1.61
N ASP A 90 14.35 -17.34 -2.90
CA ASP A 90 15.33 -17.81 -3.89
C ASP A 90 16.73 -17.22 -3.64
N PHE A 91 16.82 -15.94 -3.27
CA PHE A 91 18.08 -15.26 -2.94
C PHE A 91 18.76 -15.89 -1.72
N TYR A 92 18.05 -16.03 -0.60
CA TYR A 92 18.62 -16.61 0.62
C TYR A 92 18.89 -18.12 0.53
N ALA A 93 18.29 -18.81 -0.45
CA ALA A 93 18.58 -20.21 -0.73
C ALA A 93 19.87 -20.41 -1.56
N LYS A 94 20.32 -19.39 -2.28
CA LYS A 94 21.58 -19.41 -3.04
C LYS A 94 22.70 -18.81 -2.19
N ASP A 95 23.88 -19.41 -2.26
CA ASP A 95 25.09 -18.87 -1.62
C ASP A 95 25.89 -18.02 -2.62
N ASP A 96 25.20 -17.19 -3.40
CA ASP A 96 25.82 -16.28 -4.38
C ASP A 96 25.90 -14.87 -3.80
N ALA A 97 27.08 -14.51 -3.33
CA ALA A 97 27.32 -13.23 -2.69
C ALA A 97 27.22 -12.04 -3.65
N ASP A 98 27.19 -12.22 -4.97
CA ASP A 98 27.22 -11.11 -5.94
C ASP A 98 25.86 -10.80 -6.58
N GLU A 99 24.81 -11.56 -6.27
CA GLU A 99 23.45 -11.24 -6.72
C GLU A 99 22.92 -9.96 -6.02
N PRO A 100 22.20 -9.08 -6.72
CA PRO A 100 21.48 -7.96 -6.10
C PRO A 100 20.47 -8.44 -5.06
N ILE A 101 20.39 -7.72 -3.95
CA ILE A 101 19.56 -8.05 -2.79
C ILE A 101 18.11 -7.64 -3.08
N PRO A 102 17.14 -8.55 -3.07
CA PRO A 102 15.73 -8.18 -3.19
C PRO A 102 15.27 -7.49 -1.91
N SER A 103 14.78 -6.25 -2.03
CA SER A 103 14.26 -5.46 -0.92
C SER A 103 12.88 -4.90 -1.20
N LEU A 104 12.09 -4.77 -0.15
CA LEU A 104 10.77 -4.15 -0.19
C LEU A 104 10.79 -2.85 0.60
N ILE A 105 10.30 -1.77 0.01
CA ILE A 105 10.18 -0.46 0.63
C ILE A 105 8.71 -0.08 0.68
N LEU A 106 8.20 0.21 1.87
CA LEU A 106 6.89 0.81 2.11
C LEU A 106 7.08 2.28 2.50
N SER A 107 6.43 3.18 1.78
CA SER A 107 6.33 4.60 2.12
C SER A 107 4.88 4.92 2.49
N ILE A 108 4.68 5.70 3.55
CA ILE A 108 3.37 6.17 3.98
C ILE A 108 3.45 7.68 4.16
N ILE A 109 2.58 8.39 3.44
CA ILE A 109 2.58 9.85 3.42
C ILE A 109 1.20 10.33 3.91
N PRO A 110 1.12 11.13 4.98
CA PRO A 110 -0.13 11.70 5.45
C PRO A 110 -0.66 12.75 4.46
N LEU A 111 -1.97 12.73 4.25
CA LEU A 111 -2.73 13.74 3.52
C LEU A 111 -3.13 14.85 4.51
N THR A 112 -2.23 15.79 4.70
CA THR A 112 -2.44 17.00 5.51
C THR A 112 -2.26 18.24 4.64
N GLU A 113 -2.80 19.40 5.05
CA GLU A 113 -2.62 20.66 4.30
C GLU A 113 -1.14 21.02 4.11
N GLU A 114 -0.31 20.68 5.11
CA GLU A 114 1.15 20.73 5.03
C GLU A 114 1.70 19.32 5.27
N THR A 115 2.07 18.61 4.20
CA THR A 115 2.73 17.30 4.31
C THR A 115 4.21 17.51 4.65
N ASP A 116 4.48 17.56 5.94
CA ASP A 116 5.81 17.78 6.54
C ASP A 116 6.43 16.51 7.14
N SER A 117 5.76 15.36 6.99
CA SER A 117 6.15 14.11 7.63
C SER A 117 5.81 12.92 6.76
N TYR A 118 6.57 11.84 6.91
CA TYR A 118 6.32 10.57 6.22
C TYR A 118 6.97 9.42 6.97
N VAL A 119 6.52 8.20 6.67
CA VAL A 119 7.06 6.96 7.24
C VAL A 119 7.66 6.14 6.13
N VAL A 120 8.84 5.57 6.36
CA VAL A 120 9.45 4.56 5.50
C VAL A 120 9.71 3.32 6.31
N ALA A 121 9.31 2.17 5.78
CA ALA A 121 9.58 0.86 6.36
C ALA A 121 10.24 -0.05 5.33
N GLY A 122 11.35 -0.68 5.71
CA GLY A 122 12.08 -1.61 4.85
C GLY A 122 11.89 -3.06 5.28
N ASP A 123 11.77 -3.96 4.30
CA ASP A 123 11.85 -5.41 4.44
C ASP A 123 11.00 -6.00 5.59
N PRO A 124 9.70 -6.27 5.35
CA PRO A 124 8.83 -6.83 6.38
C PRO A 124 9.31 -8.23 6.78
N LEU A 125 9.35 -8.49 8.09
CA LEU A 125 9.59 -9.81 8.67
C LEU A 125 8.51 -10.82 8.26
N MET A 126 7.27 -10.34 8.10
CA MET A 126 6.13 -11.16 7.71
C MET A 126 5.08 -10.29 7.01
N HIS A 127 4.36 -10.88 6.05
CA HIS A 127 3.09 -10.34 5.59
C HIS A 127 2.03 -11.42 5.44
N ALA A 128 0.77 -11.04 5.61
CA ALA A 128 -0.35 -11.96 5.51
C ALA A 128 -1.64 -11.26 5.08
N LEU A 129 -2.49 -11.99 4.38
CA LEU A 129 -3.90 -11.66 4.26
C LEU A 129 -4.64 -12.14 5.50
N THR A 130 -5.32 -11.23 6.20
CA THR A 130 -6.04 -11.52 7.44
C THR A 130 -7.39 -10.81 7.49
N ALA A 131 -8.23 -11.25 8.43
CA ALA A 131 -9.38 -10.48 8.86
C ALA A 131 -8.95 -9.45 9.92
N THR A 132 -9.53 -8.25 9.86
CA THR A 132 -9.40 -7.21 10.89
C THR A 132 -10.08 -7.58 12.21
N VAL A 133 -11.13 -8.41 12.14
CA VAL A 133 -11.90 -8.88 13.31
C VAL A 133 -12.06 -10.41 13.30
N PRO A 134 -12.15 -11.07 14.46
CA PRO A 134 -12.42 -12.50 14.52
C PRO A 134 -13.71 -12.86 13.77
N LYS A 135 -13.64 -13.88 12.91
CA LYS A 135 -14.75 -14.33 12.04
C LYS A 135 -15.20 -13.32 10.97
N GLY A 136 -14.46 -12.23 10.77
CA GLY A 136 -14.67 -11.33 9.63
C GLY A 136 -14.16 -11.93 8.32
N GLY A 137 -14.52 -11.27 7.21
CA GLY A 137 -13.90 -11.54 5.91
C GLY A 137 -12.42 -11.17 5.90
N VAL A 138 -11.65 -11.79 4.99
CA VAL A 138 -10.25 -11.43 4.76
C VAL A 138 -10.23 -10.10 4.02
N ASN A 139 -9.82 -9.04 4.72
CA ASN A 139 -9.96 -7.66 4.28
C ASN A 139 -8.80 -6.77 4.72
N CYS A 140 -7.67 -7.38 5.09
CA CYS A 140 -6.50 -6.69 5.59
C CYS A 140 -5.23 -7.33 5.05
N ILE A 141 -4.36 -6.52 4.46
CA ILE A 141 -2.96 -6.87 4.28
C ILE A 141 -2.26 -6.44 5.56
N ARG A 142 -1.72 -7.39 6.31
CA ARG A 142 -0.91 -7.13 7.49
C ARG A 142 0.55 -7.27 7.13
N LEU A 143 1.33 -6.24 7.41
CA LEU A 143 2.78 -6.22 7.31
C LEU A 143 3.36 -6.11 8.72
N ILE A 144 4.37 -6.92 9.04
CA ILE A 144 5.10 -6.86 10.30
C ILE A 144 6.55 -6.53 9.98
N PHE A 145 7.06 -5.44 10.53
CA PHE A 145 8.43 -4.99 10.38
C PHE A 145 9.18 -5.11 11.71
N ASN A 146 10.50 -5.23 11.63
CA ASN A 146 11.34 -4.89 12.76
C ASN A 146 11.17 -3.38 13.02
N ALA A 147 10.93 -2.98 14.26
CA ALA A 147 10.75 -1.57 14.61
C ALA A 147 11.98 -0.71 14.23
N ASP A 148 13.19 -1.28 14.25
CA ASP A 148 14.43 -0.59 13.87
C ASP A 148 14.49 -0.22 12.39
N PHE A 149 13.69 -0.88 11.54
CA PHE A 149 13.60 -0.62 10.10
C PHE A 149 12.38 0.22 9.72
N VAL A 150 11.69 0.80 10.70
CA VAL A 150 10.62 1.78 10.47
C VAL A 150 11.07 3.15 10.94
N HIS A 151 11.19 4.06 9.98
CA HIS A 151 11.66 5.41 10.21
C HIS A 151 10.53 6.41 10.02
N PHE A 152 10.38 7.29 11.00
CA PHE A 152 9.46 8.43 10.97
C PHE A 152 10.27 9.68 10.67
N PHE A 153 10.03 10.28 9.51
CA PHE A 153 10.72 11.47 9.08
C PHE A 153 9.86 12.71 9.28
N PHE A 154 10.54 13.81 9.55
CA PHE A 154 10.00 15.16 9.55
C PHE A 154 10.87 15.99 8.60
N SER A 155 10.22 16.70 7.67
CA SER A 155 10.84 17.63 6.76
C SER A 155 10.45 19.05 7.17
N GLU A 156 11.43 19.95 7.21
CA GLU A 156 11.15 21.39 7.40
C GLU A 156 10.54 22.02 6.13
N ASP A 157 10.78 21.41 4.97
CA ASP A 157 10.18 21.77 3.69
C ASP A 157 9.00 20.84 3.39
N ALA A 158 7.81 21.40 3.15
CA ALA A 158 6.64 20.62 2.77
C ALA A 158 6.91 19.82 1.48
N ILE A 159 6.58 18.54 1.49
CA ILE A 159 6.63 17.70 0.29
C ILE A 159 5.53 18.19 -0.65
N ASP A 160 5.87 18.53 -1.90
CA ASP A 160 4.87 18.89 -2.91
C ASP A 160 4.09 17.65 -3.33
N MET A 161 2.88 17.51 -2.76
CA MET A 161 2.00 16.37 -2.98
C MET A 161 1.14 16.52 -4.24
N ASN A 162 1.18 17.65 -4.94
CA ASN A 162 0.26 17.92 -6.05
C ASN A 162 0.47 16.95 -7.21
N ASP A 163 1.72 16.63 -7.56
CA ASP A 163 2.03 15.72 -8.66
C ASP A 163 1.59 14.29 -8.34
N ILE A 164 1.87 13.81 -7.11
CA ILE A 164 1.48 12.47 -6.65
C ILE A 164 -0.06 12.35 -6.53
N ALA A 165 -0.71 13.34 -5.93
CA ALA A 165 -2.15 13.35 -5.78
C ALA A 165 -2.86 13.42 -7.15
N THR A 166 -2.33 14.19 -8.10
CA THR A 166 -2.89 14.30 -9.45
C THR A 166 -2.75 12.98 -10.21
N GLU A 167 -1.57 12.34 -10.19
CA GLU A 167 -1.34 11.07 -10.89
C GLU A 167 -2.28 9.96 -10.37
N VAL A 168 -2.38 9.82 -9.04
CA VAL A 168 -3.24 8.79 -8.45
C VAL A 168 -4.74 9.12 -8.61
N SER A 169 -5.13 10.39 -8.46
CA SER A 169 -6.51 10.83 -8.66
C SER A 169 -6.98 10.63 -10.11
N ASP A 170 -6.14 10.96 -11.09
CA ASP A 170 -6.44 10.74 -12.50
C ASP A 170 -6.59 9.25 -12.82
N GLU A 171 -5.78 8.40 -12.20
CA GLU A 171 -5.90 6.95 -12.36
C GLU A 171 -7.19 6.41 -11.70
N LEU A 172 -7.52 6.87 -10.49
CA LEU A 172 -8.78 6.53 -9.81
C LEU A 172 -9.99 6.97 -10.64
N TYR A 173 -9.99 8.19 -11.17
CA TYR A 173 -11.09 8.72 -11.97
C TYR A 173 -11.28 7.94 -13.29
N ARG A 174 -10.18 7.59 -13.98
CA ARG A 174 -10.23 6.72 -15.16
C ARG A 174 -10.81 5.34 -14.84
N ARG A 175 -10.47 4.80 -13.66
CA ARG A 175 -10.95 3.48 -13.20
C ARG A 175 -12.42 3.50 -12.80
N GLU A 176 -12.88 4.50 -12.05
CA GLU A 176 -14.31 4.66 -11.73
C GLU A 176 -15.15 4.77 -13.02
N TYR A 177 -14.67 5.56 -13.98
CA TYR A 177 -15.34 5.71 -15.26
C TYR A 177 -15.42 4.39 -16.05
N ALA A 178 -14.35 3.59 -16.04
CA ALA A 178 -14.33 2.27 -16.66
C ALA A 178 -15.29 1.27 -15.96
N SER A 179 -15.36 1.31 -14.63
CA SER A 179 -16.28 0.46 -13.86
C SER A 179 -17.74 0.79 -14.17
N ARG A 180 -18.10 2.08 -14.18
CA ARG A 180 -19.46 2.53 -14.55
C ARG A 180 -19.85 2.10 -15.96
N GLN A 181 -18.90 2.11 -16.91
CA GLN A 181 -19.17 1.59 -18.26
C GLN A 181 -19.39 0.08 -18.31
N MET A 182 -18.67 -0.69 -17.50
CA MET A 182 -18.84 -2.14 -17.42
C MET A 182 -20.21 -2.51 -16.84
N ASP A 183 -20.64 -1.83 -15.79
CA ASP A 183 -21.94 -2.04 -15.16
C ASP A 183 -23.10 -1.67 -16.11
N ALA A 184 -23.00 -0.52 -16.78
CA ALA A 184 -23.98 -0.12 -17.80
C ALA A 184 -24.09 -1.15 -18.94
N ARG A 185 -22.97 -1.71 -19.40
CA ARG A 185 -22.96 -2.78 -20.43
C ARG A 185 -23.53 -4.10 -19.91
N ARG A 186 -23.40 -4.39 -18.61
CA ARG A 186 -23.95 -5.59 -17.97
C ARG A 186 -25.47 -5.46 -17.84
N GLU A 187 -25.96 -4.31 -17.40
CA GLU A 187 -27.39 -4.02 -17.32
C GLU A 187 -28.08 -4.05 -18.69
N GLN A 188 -27.45 -3.48 -19.73
CA GLN A 188 -27.95 -3.57 -21.09
C GLN A 188 -28.09 -5.01 -21.59
N ARG A 189 -27.07 -5.86 -21.33
CA ARG A 189 -27.14 -7.29 -21.68
C ARG A 189 -28.25 -8.02 -20.92
N ILE A 190 -28.44 -7.73 -19.63
CA ILE A 190 -29.52 -8.32 -18.83
C ILE A 190 -30.89 -7.90 -19.38
N ALA A 191 -31.06 -6.62 -19.73
CA ALA A 191 -32.30 -6.10 -20.31
C ALA A 191 -32.60 -6.70 -21.69
N GLU A 192 -31.59 -6.91 -22.54
CA GLU A 192 -31.75 -7.58 -23.84
C GLU A 192 -32.14 -9.06 -23.70
N ILE A 193 -31.55 -9.78 -22.74
CA ILE A 193 -31.89 -11.17 -22.45
C ILE A 193 -33.34 -11.27 -21.93
N GLN A 194 -33.78 -10.33 -21.10
CA GLN A 194 -35.16 -10.28 -20.60
C GLN A 194 -36.16 -9.95 -21.72
N LYS A 195 -35.82 -9.01 -22.63
CA LYS A 195 -36.65 -8.70 -23.81
C LYS A 195 -36.81 -9.85 -24.79
N LYS A 196 -35.82 -10.75 -24.91
CA LYS A 196 -35.90 -11.93 -25.80
C LYS A 196 -36.68 -13.11 -25.19
N ARG A 197 -37.05 -13.02 -23.90
CA ARG A 197 -37.83 -14.05 -23.18
C ARG A 197 -39.33 -13.76 -23.15
N TYR A 198 -39.77 -12.61 -23.66
CA TYR A 198 -41.17 -12.25 -23.92
C TYR A 198 -41.39 -12.10 -25.42
#